data_AF-A0A2H6APZ9-F1
#
_entry.id   AF-A0A2H6APZ9-F1
#
_cell.length_a   1.000
_cell.length_b   1.000
_cell.length_c   1.000
_cell.angle_alpha   90.00
_cell.angle_beta   90.00
_cell.angle_gamma   90.00
#
_symmetry.space_group_name_H-M   'P 1'
#
loop_
_entity.id
_entity.type
_entity.pdbx_description
1 polymer ?
#
loop_
_entity_poly.entity_id
_entity_poly.type
_entity_poly.pdbx_seq_one_letter_code
_entity_poly.pdbx_strand_id
1 'polypeptide(L)' 'MERKKGILNLGETLNEIQYLKKQIQDFSWLIGEELTEKLIEPLDEKENDIIENAMWWTT' A
#
# COMPACT_ATOMS: atom_id res chain seq x y z
N MET A 1 8.27 21.65 -11.14
CA MET A 1 7.06 20.94 -11.62
C MET A 1 7.15 19.43 -11.39
N GLU A 2 8.35 18.86 -11.33
CA GLU A 2 8.58 17.42 -11.11
C GLU A 2 8.20 16.92 -9.70
N ARG A 3 8.46 17.70 -8.63
CA ARG A 3 8.07 17.32 -7.25
C ARG A 3 6.58 17.04 -7.06
N LYS A 4 5.70 17.86 -7.66
CA LYS A 4 4.25 17.67 -7.56
C LYS A 4 3.80 16.38 -8.27
N LYS A 5 4.46 16.01 -9.37
CA LYS A 5 4.20 14.73 -10.07
C LYS A 5 4.66 13.53 -9.23
N GLY A 6 5.80 13.63 -8.55
CA GLY A 6 6.28 12.58 -7.64
C GLY A 6 5.32 12.33 -6.47
N ILE A 7 4.85 13.38 -5.80
CA ILE A 7 3.92 13.26 -4.66
C ILE A 7 2.55 12.70 -5.09
N LEU A 8 2.02 13.14 -6.24
CA LEU A 8 0.77 12.60 -6.80
C LEU A 8 0.88 11.09 -7.06
N ASN A 9 2.00 10.64 -7.64
CA ASN A 9 2.25 9.22 -7.92
C ASN A 9 2.37 8.37 -6.65
N LEU A 10 2.99 8.90 -5.57
CA LEU A 10 3.06 8.21 -4.28
C LEU A 10 1.67 8.06 -3.63
N GLY A 11 0.86 9.11 -3.69
CA GLY A 11 -0.52 9.08 -3.17
C GLY A 11 -1.43 8.11 -3.94
N GLU A 12 -1.30 8.05 -5.27
CA GLU A 12 -2.00 7.07 -6.10
C GLU A 12 -1.59 5.63 -5.75
N THR A 13 -0.28 5.39 -5.59
CA THR A 13 0.24 4.07 -5.20
C THR A 13 -0.23 3.63 -3.81
N LEU A 14 -0.30 4.54 -2.82
CA LEU A 14 -0.84 4.25 -1.50
C LEU A 14 -2.31 3.84 -1.56
N ASN A 15 -3.13 4.57 -2.33
CA ASN A 15 -4.54 4.24 -2.50
C ASN A 15 -4.73 2.86 -3.14
N GLU A 16 -3.90 2.52 -4.14
CA GLU A 16 -3.94 1.19 -4.77
C GLU A 16 -3.59 0.07 -3.78
N ILE A 17 -2.57 0.26 -2.95
CA ILE A 17 -2.19 -0.71 -1.90
C ILE A 17 -3.34 -0.91 -0.91
N GLN A 18 -3.93 0.18 -0.40
CA GLN A 18 -5.06 0.11 0.53
C GLN A 18 -6.28 -0.57 -0.10
N TYR A 19 -6.55 -0.28 -1.38
CA TYR A 19 -7.60 -0.95 -2.13
C TYR A 19 -7.37 -2.45 -2.25
N LEU A 20 -6.14 -2.88 -2.57
CA LEU A 20 -5.78 -4.29 -2.69
C LEU A 20 -5.89 -5.03 -1.35
N LYS A 21 -5.40 -4.44 -0.25
CA LYS A 21 -5.56 -5.02 1.10
C LYS A 21 -7.02 -5.25 1.44
N LYS A 22 -7.88 -4.26 1.15
CA LYS A 22 -9.32 -4.39 1.36
C LYS A 22 -9.92 -5.53 0.53
N GLN A 23 -9.57 -5.64 -0.75
CA GLN A 23 -10.05 -6.75 -1.59
C GLN A 23 -9.63 -8.11 -1.04
N ILE A 24 -8.37 -8.25 -0.62
CA ILE A 24 -7.87 -9.50 -0.02
C ILE A 24 -8.64 -9.85 1.25
N GLN A 25 -8.90 -8.86 2.11
CA GLN A 25 -9.69 -9.04 3.33
C GLN A 25 -11.13 -9.45 3.02
N ASP A 26 -11.76 -8.86 2.00
CA ASP A 26 -13.13 -9.18 1.57
C ASP A 26 -13.26 -10.64 1.07
N PHE A 27 -12.17 -11.23 0.56
CA PHE A 27 -12.10 -12.64 0.14
C PHE A 27 -11.46 -13.57 1.17
N SER A 28 -11.10 -13.08 2.35
CA SER A 28 -10.43 -13.88 3.41
C SER A 28 -11.20 -15.15 3.79
N TRP A 29 -12.53 -15.08 3.79
CA TRP A 29 -13.41 -16.22 4.05
C TRP A 29 -13.23 -17.39 3.06
N LEU A 30 -12.75 -17.11 1.84
CA LEU A 30 -12.55 -18.10 0.79
C LEU A 30 -11.15 -18.74 0.87
N ILE A 31 -10.14 -17.95 1.22
CA ILE A 31 -8.72 -18.35 1.16
C ILE A 31 -8.13 -18.72 2.52
N GLY A 32 -8.80 -18.37 3.62
CA GLY A 32 -8.36 -18.60 4.99
C GLY A 32 -7.42 -17.51 5.52
N GLU A 33 -7.43 -17.32 6.84
CA GLU A 33 -6.69 -16.26 7.53
C GLU A 33 -5.18 -16.31 7.27
N GLU A 34 -4.57 -17.50 7.31
CA GLU A 34 -3.12 -17.66 7.10
C GLU A 34 -2.68 -17.15 5.71
N LEU A 35 -3.47 -17.43 4.66
CA LEU A 35 -3.13 -16.98 3.32
C LEU A 35 -3.45 -15.50 3.13
N THR A 36 -4.51 -15.00 3.76
CA THR A 36 -4.83 -13.56 3.82
C THR A 36 -3.66 -12.78 4.42
N GLU A 37 -3.12 -13.19 5.57
CA GLU A 37 -1.99 -12.53 6.23
C GLU A 37 -0.75 -12.52 5.33
N LYS A 38 -0.40 -13.67 4.73
CA LYS A 38 0.74 -13.79 3.80
C LYS A 38 0.64 -12.89 2.56
N LEU A 39 -0.58 -12.57 2.12
CA LEU A 39 -0.81 -11.67 0.99
C LEU A 39 -0.80 -10.19 1.40
N ILE A 40 -1.17 -9.88 2.64
CA ILE A 40 -1.20 -8.52 3.18
C ILE A 40 0.19 -8.05 3.62
N GLU A 41 1.01 -8.93 4.22
CA GLU A 41 2.36 -8.61 4.70
C GLU A 41 3.25 -7.87 3.68
N PRO A 42 3.43 -8.33 2.42
CA PRO A 42 4.22 -7.58 1.43
C PRO A 42 3.59 -6.25 1.02
N LEU A 43 2.27 -6.10 1.16
CA LEU A 43 1.58 -4.83 0.94
C LEU A 43 1.77 -3.86 2.11
N ASP A 44 1.90 -4.37 3.35
CA ASP A 44 2.29 -3.57 4.54
C ASP A 44 3.71 -3.05 4.41
N GLU A 45 4.67 -3.90 4.03
CA GLU A 45 6.06 -3.49 3.78
C GLU A 45 6.14 -2.37 2.74
N LYS A 46 5.43 -2.54 1.62
CA LYS A 46 5.45 -1.55 0.53
C LYS A 46 4.73 -0.25 0.89
N GLU A 47 3.65 -0.31 1.69
CA GLU A 47 3.00 0.90 2.21
C GLU A 47 3.96 1.70 3.10
N ASN A 48 4.68 1.01 3.99
CA ASN A 48 5.67 1.65 4.87
C ASN A 48 6.79 2.31 4.07
N ASP A 49 7.35 1.63 3.06
CA ASP A 49 8.38 2.20 2.18
C ASP A 49 7.91 3.49 1.50
N ILE A 50 6.65 3.52 1.04
CA ILE A 50 6.09 4.71 0.38
C ILE A 50 5.86 5.83 1.38
N ILE A 51 5.37 5.53 2.59
CA ILE A 51 5.17 6.52 3.65
C ILE A 51 6.51 7.12 4.07
N GLU A 52 7.53 6.29 4.29
CA GLU A 52 8.89 6.75 4.60
C GLU A 52 9.43 7.65 3.49
N ASN A 53 9.36 7.21 2.24
CA ASN A 53 9.75 8.03 1.10
C ASN A 53 8.95 9.35 1.07
N ALA A 54 7.64 9.35 1.28
CA ALA A 54 6.85 10.57 1.29
C ALA A 54 7.33 11.55 2.38
N MET A 55 7.65 11.07 3.59
CA MET A 55 8.19 11.88 4.68
C MET A 55 9.54 12.53 4.33
N TRP A 56 10.44 11.77 3.70
CA TRP A 56 11.73 12.29 3.22
C TRP A 56 11.56 13.44 2.20
N TRP A 57 10.51 13.40 1.38
CA TRP A 57 10.27 14.42 0.36
C TRP A 57 9.58 15.69 0.91
N THR A 58 9.02 15.61 2.11
CA THR A 58 8.41 16.77 2.81
C THR A 58 9.38 17.51 3.75
N THR A 59 10.58 16.96 3.98
CA THR A 59 11.64 17.57 4.81
C THR A 59 12.55 18.44 3.96
#